data_AF-A0A163Z3U1-F1
#
_entry.id   AF-A0A163Z3U1-F1
#
_cell.length_a   1.000
_cell.length_b   1.000
_cell.length_c   1.000
_cell.angle_alpha   90.00
_cell.angle_beta   90.00
_cell.angle_gamma   90.00
#
_symmetry.space_group_name_H-M   'P 1'
#
loop_
_entity.id
_entity.type
_entity.pdbx_description
1 polymer ?
#
loop_
_entity_poly.entity_id
_entity_poly.type
_entity_poly.pdbx_seq_one_letter_code
_entity_poly.pdbx_strand_id
1 'polypeptide(L)'
;MTSSESLQVSIGGDIWWGGFTAALAVTNISDQALESWSISFTSPHQLDPNAWGVALESEQLDNGLTRYTLSGTGWGSRIPAGETINVGFNGAQGTDLGRDGNLTEGMLFSATGLAFSDSSNADSGSSMSMDEASTAETSTTETSTAETSNGGMANGETSISETFIGEMPMGEASMAASSSNAADMDAAGMGGHAGHDHAMHQHAAAEGAYTDINSWGSFHGSNHNSEHNELVGGRTAITTEALEAYNGLRAFSGLEAVGIETVGEWAFANGLTNNSQAWGDDTKGVGLWYAMQGAKVGWIADQAYDPQILADIQRTARLGSQDDVMGLVREFGHEGFADYIEQSGLRETFINTLKMEPHYGGWMHGRTHGFLNIEDVAIAHDINHLTVLGWDQDQPFMNDTFDWPQWPALDVSDSTVINYYQGIVSLGDPLGQNLEALSNPGTIKQEQQPVPSPEPILPDSQPEETDQLTGKPLDVEVSGDLWWGGLTASLTVNNQSEQQLDNWSLSFNSNHRFYGESWGIDVTTEQLDGELYRYELSGADWGSSIGAGQSLTVGFNALSTTDLGRDGVLTEDMLLASGSEITPL
;
A
#
# COMPACT_ATOMS: atom_id res chain seq x y z
N MET A 1 -13.71 26.92 21.13
CA MET A 1 -14.96 27.64 20.76
C MET A 1 -14.61 29.07 20.40
N THR A 2 -14.43 29.33 19.12
CA THR A 2 -14.18 30.67 18.57
C THR A 2 -15.37 31.08 17.73
N SER A 3 -15.90 32.29 17.96
CA SER A 3 -17.14 32.79 17.36
C SER A 3 -16.86 34.03 16.51
N SER A 4 -17.40 34.11 15.30
CA SER A 4 -17.73 35.39 14.66
C SER A 4 -19.11 35.85 15.16
N GLU A 5 -19.59 37.03 14.75
CA GLU A 5 -20.94 37.50 15.14
C GLU A 5 -22.09 36.61 14.62
N SER A 6 -21.82 35.73 13.66
CA SER A 6 -22.81 34.87 13.00
C SER A 6 -22.48 33.38 12.96
N LEU A 7 -21.22 32.99 13.22
CA LEU A 7 -20.76 31.60 13.17
C LEU A 7 -20.02 31.20 14.44
N GLN A 8 -20.38 30.04 14.97
CA GLN A 8 -19.64 29.35 16.00
C GLN A 8 -19.05 28.05 15.42
N VAL A 9 -17.78 27.78 15.71
CA VAL A 9 -17.09 26.58 15.22
C VAL A 9 -16.57 25.77 16.40
N SER A 10 -16.77 24.45 16.33
CA SER A 10 -16.05 23.49 17.17
C SER A 10 -15.36 22.45 16.30
N ILE A 11 -14.14 22.10 16.69
CA ILE A 11 -13.30 21.16 15.98
C ILE A 11 -13.10 19.93 16.85
N GLY A 12 -13.32 18.77 16.25
CA GLY A 12 -12.92 17.48 16.75
C GLY A 12 -12.37 16.63 15.61
N GLY A 13 -12.32 15.33 15.84
CA GLY A 13 -11.79 14.35 14.89
C GLY A 13 -10.64 13.58 15.51
N ASP A 14 -9.88 12.91 14.67
CA ASP A 14 -8.96 11.87 15.09
C ASP A 14 -7.58 12.12 14.49
N ILE A 15 -6.57 11.95 15.33
CA ILE A 15 -5.17 11.92 14.94
C ILE A 15 -4.87 10.46 14.57
N TRP A 16 -4.16 10.29 13.47
CA TRP A 16 -3.67 8.99 13.01
C TRP A 16 -2.24 9.17 12.49
N TRP A 17 -1.53 8.06 12.25
CA TRP A 17 -0.08 8.11 12.02
C TRP A 17 0.31 9.00 10.82
N GLY A 18 0.97 10.13 11.11
CA GLY A 18 1.42 11.10 10.10
C GLY A 18 0.37 12.12 9.65
N GLY A 19 -0.88 12.00 10.11
CA GLY A 19 -1.96 12.89 9.71
C GLY A 19 -3.08 12.98 10.73
N PHE A 20 -4.21 13.52 10.30
CA PHE A 20 -5.42 13.64 11.09
C PHE A 20 -6.63 13.83 10.18
N THR A 21 -7.80 13.52 10.73
CA THR A 21 -9.09 13.86 10.17
C THR A 21 -9.72 14.92 11.05
N ALA A 22 -10.04 16.08 10.48
CA ALA A 22 -10.70 17.17 11.18
C ALA A 22 -12.19 17.20 10.85
N ALA A 23 -13.03 17.12 11.88
CA ALA A 23 -14.46 17.32 11.81
C ALA A 23 -14.83 18.67 12.43
N LEU A 24 -15.42 19.55 11.62
CA LEU A 24 -15.81 20.91 11.98
C LEU A 24 -17.33 20.98 12.09
N ALA A 25 -17.83 21.14 13.31
CA ALA A 25 -19.22 21.52 13.52
C ALA A 25 -19.33 23.05 13.42
N VAL A 26 -20.00 23.52 12.35
CA VAL A 26 -20.19 24.93 12.04
C VAL A 26 -21.64 25.30 12.32
N THR A 27 -21.86 26.09 13.36
CA THR A 27 -23.18 26.52 13.84
C THR A 27 -23.45 27.95 13.41
N ASN A 28 -24.55 28.18 12.72
CA ASN A 28 -25.06 29.52 12.44
C ASN A 28 -25.83 30.04 13.66
N ILE A 29 -25.25 31.00 14.35
CA ILE A 29 -25.84 31.61 15.56
C ILE A 29 -26.63 32.89 15.25
N SER A 30 -26.77 33.25 13.97
CA SER A 30 -27.60 34.38 13.52
C SER A 30 -29.08 33.99 13.36
N ASP A 31 -29.93 34.99 13.12
CA ASP A 31 -31.36 34.82 12.88
C ASP A 31 -31.73 34.67 11.39
N GLN A 32 -30.73 34.66 10.50
CA GLN A 32 -30.89 34.48 9.05
C GLN A 32 -30.09 33.27 8.55
N ALA A 33 -30.47 32.71 7.39
CA ALA A 33 -29.67 31.66 6.77
C ALA A 33 -28.37 32.22 6.17
N LEU A 34 -27.27 31.49 6.31
CA LEU A 34 -25.99 31.80 5.68
C LEU A 34 -25.82 30.96 4.41
N GLU A 35 -25.53 31.59 3.27
CA GLU A 35 -25.41 30.94 1.95
C GLU A 35 -24.04 31.15 1.29
N SER A 36 -23.11 31.86 1.95
CA SER A 36 -21.76 32.16 1.45
C SER A 36 -20.79 32.40 2.61
N TRP A 37 -20.82 31.50 3.59
CA TRP A 37 -19.94 31.59 4.75
C TRP A 37 -18.52 31.15 4.37
N SER A 38 -17.53 31.75 5.02
CA SER A 38 -16.14 31.33 4.96
C SER A 38 -15.46 31.48 6.32
N ILE A 39 -14.46 30.64 6.57
CA ILE A 39 -13.63 30.67 7.79
C ILE A 39 -12.18 30.62 7.36
N SER A 40 -11.34 31.50 7.91
CA SER A 40 -9.89 31.44 7.66
C SER A 40 -9.09 31.21 8.93
N PHE A 41 -8.09 30.33 8.83
CA PHE A 41 -7.18 29.99 9.92
C PHE A 41 -5.75 29.77 9.44
N THR A 42 -4.80 29.83 10.36
CA THR A 42 -3.39 29.56 10.06
C THR A 42 -2.98 28.26 10.73
N SER A 43 -2.36 27.36 9.98
CA SER A 43 -1.92 26.05 10.46
C SER A 43 -0.48 25.76 10.04
N PRO A 44 0.31 25.07 10.89
CA PRO A 44 1.59 24.51 10.45
C PRO A 44 1.40 23.24 9.60
N HIS A 45 0.19 22.68 9.57
CA HIS A 45 -0.13 21.41 8.90
C HIS A 45 -0.46 21.60 7.42
N GLN A 46 -0.29 20.52 6.65
CA GLN A 46 -0.65 20.47 5.24
C GLN A 46 -2.03 19.83 5.10
N LEU A 47 -3.02 20.59 4.64
CA LEU A 47 -4.39 20.08 4.51
C LEU A 47 -4.61 19.50 3.10
N ASP A 48 -5.35 18.40 3.04
CA ASP A 48 -5.77 17.79 1.79
C ASP A 48 -6.85 18.67 1.12
N PRO A 49 -6.67 19.06 -0.16
CA PRO A 49 -7.68 19.82 -0.89
C PRO A 49 -9.00 19.05 -1.10
N ASN A 50 -9.02 17.72 -0.96
CA ASN A 50 -10.21 16.88 -1.07
C ASN A 50 -11.09 16.92 0.20
N ALA A 51 -11.49 18.12 0.61
CA ALA A 51 -12.35 18.36 1.77
C ALA A 51 -13.83 18.06 1.47
N TRP A 52 -14.62 17.74 2.50
CA TRP A 52 -16.06 17.50 2.37
C TRP A 52 -16.90 18.62 2.98
N GLY A 53 -17.89 19.08 2.22
CA GLY A 53 -18.79 20.18 2.60
C GLY A 53 -18.14 21.57 2.55
N VAL A 54 -16.85 21.66 2.21
CA VAL A 54 -16.10 22.91 2.01
C VAL A 54 -15.17 22.81 0.81
N ALA A 55 -14.92 23.94 0.15
CA ALA A 55 -13.75 24.15 -0.69
C ALA A 55 -12.64 24.76 0.16
N LEU A 56 -11.40 24.36 -0.12
CA LEU A 56 -10.20 24.77 0.59
C LEU A 56 -9.31 25.58 -0.35
N GLU A 57 -8.98 26.80 0.07
CA GLU A 57 -7.93 27.62 -0.54
C GLU A 57 -6.77 27.77 0.44
N SER A 58 -5.54 27.79 -0.07
CA SER A 58 -4.32 27.87 0.74
C SER A 58 -3.40 29.00 0.27
N GLU A 59 -2.88 29.79 1.21
CA GLU A 59 -1.87 30.83 1.00
C GLU A 59 -0.66 30.55 1.91
N GLN A 60 0.50 30.30 1.32
CA GLN A 60 1.74 30.10 2.08
C GLN A 60 2.23 31.43 2.65
N LEU A 61 2.58 31.45 3.95
CA LEU A 61 3.07 32.63 4.65
C LEU A 61 4.59 32.56 4.82
N ASP A 62 5.25 33.73 4.89
CA ASP A 62 6.72 33.85 5.00
C ASP A 62 7.34 33.22 6.27
N ASN A 63 6.50 32.83 7.24
CA ASN A 63 6.92 32.24 8.51
C ASN A 63 6.81 30.70 8.54
N GLY A 64 6.62 30.06 7.38
CA GLY A 64 6.52 28.60 7.28
C GLY A 64 5.15 28.04 7.68
N LEU A 65 4.15 28.89 7.89
CA LEU A 65 2.76 28.49 8.11
C LEU A 65 1.95 28.65 6.82
N THR A 66 0.81 27.98 6.77
CA THR A 66 -0.16 28.12 5.68
C THR A 66 -1.46 28.70 6.22
N ARG A 67 -1.96 29.75 5.57
CA ARG A 67 -3.32 30.25 5.81
C ARG A 67 -4.29 29.47 4.93
N TYR A 68 -5.30 28.89 5.55
CA TYR A 68 -6.37 28.18 4.87
C TYR A 68 -7.66 28.97 4.98
N THR A 69 -8.39 29.04 3.86
CA THR A 69 -9.74 29.59 3.78
C THR A 69 -10.69 28.48 3.38
N LEU A 70 -11.62 28.13 4.27
CA LEU A 70 -12.69 27.18 4.00
C LEU A 70 -13.96 27.93 3.62
N SER A 71 -14.56 27.55 2.49
CA SER A 71 -15.85 28.10 2.04
C SER A 71 -16.85 26.97 1.83
N GLY A 72 -18.08 27.11 2.31
CA GLY A 72 -19.09 26.05 2.18
C GLY A 72 -19.38 25.65 0.73
N THR A 73 -19.37 24.35 0.42
CA THR A 73 -19.70 23.82 -0.91
C THR A 73 -20.65 22.62 -0.81
N GLY A 74 -21.35 22.32 -1.91
CA GLY A 74 -22.33 21.24 -1.93
C GLY A 74 -23.37 21.41 -0.83
N TRP A 75 -23.55 20.38 0.00
CA TRP A 75 -24.48 20.41 1.14
C TRP A 75 -24.03 21.35 2.27
N GLY A 76 -22.74 21.69 2.35
CA GLY A 76 -22.21 22.64 3.33
C GLY A 76 -22.35 24.11 2.93
N SER A 77 -22.84 24.41 1.71
CA SER A 77 -22.96 25.80 1.20
C SER A 77 -23.98 26.66 1.95
N ARG A 78 -24.98 26.03 2.61
CA ARG A 78 -26.06 26.73 3.30
C ARG A 78 -26.26 26.23 4.72
N ILE A 79 -26.27 27.15 5.69
CA ILE A 79 -26.57 26.88 7.10
C ILE A 79 -27.80 27.70 7.51
N PRO A 80 -28.97 27.08 7.74
CA PRO A 80 -30.14 27.79 8.24
C PRO A 80 -29.89 28.46 9.60
N ALA A 81 -30.71 29.45 9.96
CA ALA A 81 -30.61 30.15 11.24
C ALA A 81 -30.72 29.19 12.42
N GLY A 82 -29.75 29.21 13.33
CA GLY A 82 -29.70 28.35 14.51
C GLY A 82 -29.22 26.91 14.26
N GLU A 83 -28.93 26.52 13.02
CA GLU A 83 -28.54 25.14 12.67
C GLU A 83 -27.03 24.94 12.66
N THR A 84 -26.63 23.66 12.75
CA THR A 84 -25.24 23.21 12.69
C THR A 84 -25.04 22.27 11.50
N ILE A 85 -23.95 22.45 10.76
CA ILE A 85 -23.48 21.49 9.75
C ILE A 85 -22.12 20.91 10.19
N ASN A 86 -21.81 19.69 9.77
CA ASN A 86 -20.55 19.01 10.10
C ASN A 86 -19.72 18.80 8.85
N VAL A 87 -18.77 19.69 8.57
CA VAL A 87 -17.84 19.64 7.43
C VAL A 87 -16.47 19.12 7.88
N GLY A 88 -15.55 18.86 6.96
CA GLY A 88 -14.25 18.36 7.38
C GLY A 88 -13.25 18.18 6.25
N PHE A 89 -12.05 17.77 6.64
CA PHE A 89 -10.92 17.52 5.76
C PHE A 89 -9.91 16.60 6.43
N ASN A 90 -9.05 15.99 5.63
CA ASN A 90 -7.85 15.31 6.11
C ASN A 90 -6.65 16.24 6.03
N GLY A 91 -5.59 15.95 6.78
CA GLY A 91 -4.34 16.69 6.70
C GLY A 91 -3.15 15.89 7.20
N ALA A 92 -1.97 16.23 6.68
CA ALA A 92 -0.68 15.72 7.13
C ALA A 92 -0.10 16.63 8.24
N GLN A 93 0.52 15.99 9.22
CA GLN A 93 1.08 16.67 10.38
C GLN A 93 2.37 17.45 10.02
N GLY A 94 2.28 18.77 9.86
CA GLY A 94 3.48 19.63 9.76
C GLY A 94 4.21 19.87 11.08
N THR A 95 3.56 19.61 12.22
CA THR A 95 4.17 19.46 13.54
C THR A 95 3.60 18.20 14.20
N ASP A 96 4.40 17.51 15.01
CA ASP A 96 4.00 16.26 15.67
C ASP A 96 2.78 16.48 16.59
N LEU A 97 1.67 15.81 16.28
CA LEU A 97 0.44 15.76 17.06
C LEU A 97 0.28 14.43 17.82
N GLY A 98 1.17 13.45 17.60
CA GLY A 98 1.03 12.08 18.07
C GLY A 98 0.60 11.09 16.99
N ARG A 99 0.50 9.82 17.38
CA ARG A 99 0.25 8.68 16.48
C ARG A 99 -1.22 8.27 16.40
N ASP A 100 -1.97 8.62 17.43
CA ASP A 100 -3.36 8.30 17.67
C ASP A 100 -3.98 9.30 18.68
N GLY A 101 -5.31 9.31 18.78
CA GLY A 101 -6.07 10.09 19.77
C GLY A 101 -6.93 11.19 19.18
N ASN A 102 -7.59 11.98 20.03
CA ASN A 102 -8.53 12.99 19.57
C ASN A 102 -7.80 14.26 19.08
N LEU A 103 -8.12 14.70 17.88
CA LEU A 103 -7.73 16.01 17.38
C LEU A 103 -8.48 17.10 18.15
N THR A 104 -7.76 18.11 18.62
CA THR A 104 -8.35 19.29 19.27
C THR A 104 -8.09 20.56 18.48
N GLU A 105 -8.92 21.58 18.67
CA GLU A 105 -8.78 22.90 18.04
C GLU A 105 -7.36 23.49 18.20
N GLY A 106 -6.78 23.37 19.39
CA GLY A 106 -5.44 23.90 19.69
C GLY A 106 -4.29 23.14 19.04
N MET A 107 -4.54 21.91 18.54
CA MET A 107 -3.57 21.14 17.78
C MET A 107 -3.54 21.55 16.32
N LEU A 108 -4.67 22.00 15.76
CA LEU A 108 -4.78 22.36 14.35
C LEU A 108 -4.25 23.77 14.04
N PHE A 109 -4.33 24.69 15.00
CA PHE A 109 -4.08 26.12 14.80
C PHE A 109 -2.76 26.60 15.39
N SER A 110 -2.09 27.50 14.66
CA SER A 110 -0.98 28.28 15.24
C SER A 110 -1.50 29.40 16.15
N ALA A 111 -0.77 29.74 17.21
CA ALA A 111 -1.13 30.77 18.20
C ALA A 111 -1.33 32.19 17.61
N THR A 112 -0.98 32.41 16.34
CA THR A 112 -1.25 33.63 15.58
C THR A 112 -2.51 33.51 14.68
N GLY A 113 -3.68 33.47 15.33
CA GLY A 113 -4.91 34.15 14.88
C GLY A 113 -5.75 33.51 13.75
N LEU A 114 -6.99 33.18 14.09
CA LEU A 114 -8.14 33.07 13.17
C LEU A 114 -8.54 34.47 12.68
N ALA A 115 -8.79 34.63 11.39
CA ALA A 115 -9.36 35.87 10.84
C ALA A 115 -10.68 35.52 10.14
N PHE A 116 -11.78 36.12 10.61
CA PHE A 116 -13.09 35.98 9.97
C PHE A 116 -13.36 37.21 9.10
N SER A 117 -13.75 37.00 7.85
CA SER A 117 -14.32 38.04 7.00
C SER A 117 -15.79 37.76 6.78
N ASP A 118 -16.65 38.60 7.38
CA ASP A 118 -18.07 38.65 7.06
C ASP A 118 -18.26 39.56 5.84
N SER A 119 -18.98 39.09 4.82
CA SER A 119 -19.45 39.96 3.72
C SER A 119 -20.98 40.07 3.76
N SER A 120 -21.50 40.53 4.89
CA SER A 120 -22.82 41.13 4.94
C SER A 120 -22.73 42.54 4.34
N ASN A 121 -23.38 42.74 3.19
CA ASN A 121 -23.45 44.02 2.51
C ASN A 121 -24.27 45.01 3.36
N ALA A 122 -23.58 45.81 4.20
CA ALA A 122 -24.15 46.99 4.84
C ALA A 122 -23.11 48.10 5.04
N ASP A 123 -23.50 49.28 4.58
CA ASP A 123 -22.77 50.53 4.45
C ASP A 123 -22.31 51.17 5.79
N SER A 124 -21.24 51.98 5.70
CA SER A 124 -20.78 53.07 6.60
C SER A 124 -19.78 52.81 7.75
N GLY A 125 -18.52 53.26 7.54
CA GLY A 125 -17.96 54.40 8.31
C GLY A 125 -16.93 54.17 9.45
N SER A 126 -15.63 54.22 9.09
CA SER A 126 -14.49 54.93 9.76
C SER A 126 -14.18 54.78 11.28
N SER A 127 -12.91 54.39 11.60
CA SER A 127 -11.93 55.14 12.45
C SER A 127 -11.07 54.31 13.45
N MET A 128 -9.79 54.11 13.08
CA MET A 128 -8.52 54.35 13.82
C MET A 128 -8.21 53.80 15.26
N SER A 129 -7.26 52.85 15.31
CA SER A 129 -5.86 52.93 15.85
C SER A 129 -5.46 52.82 17.35
N MET A 130 -4.30 52.13 17.55
CA MET A 130 -3.24 52.20 18.62
C MET A 130 -3.48 51.47 19.96
N ASP A 131 -2.52 50.88 20.70
CA ASP A 131 -1.10 50.49 20.55
C ASP A 131 -0.69 49.64 21.80
N GLU A 132 0.39 48.86 21.68
CA GLU A 132 1.43 48.45 22.68
C GLU A 132 1.06 47.83 24.06
N ALA A 133 1.49 46.59 24.40
CA ALA A 133 2.82 46.07 24.78
C ALA A 133 3.18 46.24 26.29
N SER A 134 3.57 45.13 26.96
CA SER A 134 4.69 45.04 27.94
C SER A 134 4.70 43.72 28.75
N THR A 135 5.78 42.95 28.57
CA THR A 135 6.71 42.27 29.53
C THR A 135 6.23 41.85 30.95
N ALA A 136 6.83 40.91 31.69
CA ALA A 136 7.69 39.73 31.51
C ALA A 136 7.93 39.17 32.94
N GLU A 137 8.13 37.85 33.05
CA GLU A 137 8.87 37.07 34.08
C GLU A 137 8.57 37.23 35.59
N THR A 138 8.44 36.11 36.33
CA THR A 138 9.56 35.44 37.02
C THR A 138 9.08 34.19 37.79
N SER A 139 9.90 33.14 37.71
CA SER A 139 9.88 31.84 38.37
C SER A 139 10.08 31.88 39.90
N THR A 140 9.42 30.97 40.64
CA THR A 140 10.06 30.23 41.76
C THR A 140 9.36 28.88 42.00
N THR A 141 10.18 27.82 41.95
CA THR A 141 9.95 26.44 42.41
C THR A 141 10.14 26.31 43.93
N GLU A 142 9.34 25.47 44.60
CA GLU A 142 9.80 24.59 45.71
C GLU A 142 8.95 23.32 45.81
N THR A 143 9.59 22.27 46.32
CA THR A 143 9.33 20.84 46.12
C THR A 143 8.84 20.17 47.41
N SER A 144 8.13 19.04 47.25
CA SER A 144 8.07 17.86 48.14
C SER A 144 7.13 17.92 49.35
N THR A 145 6.19 16.97 49.44
CA THR A 145 6.42 15.67 50.11
C THR A 145 5.24 14.72 49.88
N ALA A 146 5.56 13.43 49.75
CA ALA A 146 4.63 12.30 49.66
C ALA A 146 4.24 11.80 51.06
N GLU A 147 2.99 11.35 51.23
CA GLU A 147 2.63 10.29 52.18
C GLU A 147 1.51 9.42 51.58
N THR A 148 1.80 8.13 51.47
CA THR A 148 0.87 7.04 51.18
C THR A 148 0.13 6.63 52.46
N SER A 149 -1.19 6.41 52.39
CA SER A 149 -1.88 5.50 53.31
C SER A 149 -3.09 4.86 52.62
N ASN A 150 -3.22 3.56 52.83
CA ASN A 150 -4.14 2.63 52.18
C ASN A 150 -5.41 2.44 53.04
N GLY A 151 -6.59 2.27 52.42
CA GLY A 151 -7.78 1.79 53.14
C GLY A 151 -9.13 1.90 52.42
N GLY A 152 -9.62 0.77 51.90
CA GLY A 152 -10.97 0.28 52.23
C GLY A 152 -12.18 0.65 51.33
N MET A 153 -12.62 -0.34 50.56
CA MET A 153 -13.91 -0.56 49.87
C MET A 153 -15.19 0.10 50.44
N ALA A 154 -16.09 0.57 49.55
CA ALA A 154 -17.43 -0.01 49.35
C ALA A 154 -18.28 0.70 48.26
N ASN A 155 -18.82 -0.14 47.36
CA ASN A 155 -20.00 -0.11 46.48
C ASN A 155 -20.95 1.12 46.42
N GLY A 156 -21.37 1.42 45.19
CA GLY A 156 -22.61 2.13 44.87
C GLY A 156 -23.00 1.97 43.40
N GLU A 157 -23.97 1.09 43.14
CA GLU A 157 -24.63 0.84 41.85
C GLU A 157 -25.35 2.10 41.30
N THR A 158 -25.49 2.27 39.98
CA THR A 158 -26.81 2.23 39.27
C THR A 158 -26.74 2.56 37.77
N SER A 159 -27.48 1.73 37.01
CA SER A 159 -27.98 1.80 35.62
C SER A 159 -28.43 3.16 35.06
N ILE A 160 -28.31 3.29 33.72
CA ILE A 160 -29.27 3.92 32.78
C ILE A 160 -28.94 3.41 31.34
N SER A 161 -29.71 2.49 30.75
CA SER A 161 -30.97 2.63 29.98
C SER A 161 -30.79 3.05 28.51
N GLU A 162 -31.10 2.10 27.62
CA GLU A 162 -31.33 2.24 26.18
C GLU A 162 -32.39 3.32 25.86
N THR A 163 -32.24 4.00 24.72
CA THR A 163 -33.38 4.62 24.02
C THR A 163 -33.18 4.52 22.51
N PHE A 164 -34.15 3.87 21.88
CA PHE A 164 -34.33 3.66 20.45
C PHE A 164 -35.07 4.87 19.81
N ILE A 165 -35.29 4.80 18.48
CA ILE A 165 -36.12 5.64 17.58
C ILE A 165 -35.30 6.73 16.84
N GLY A 166 -35.30 6.84 15.50
CA GLY A 166 -36.08 6.14 14.47
C GLY A 166 -35.77 6.62 13.05
N GLU A 167 -36.17 5.81 12.07
CA GLU A 167 -36.12 6.06 10.62
C GLU A 167 -37.04 7.21 10.16
N MET A 168 -36.67 7.85 9.04
CA MET A 168 -37.49 8.30 7.88
C MET A 168 -36.74 9.42 7.09
N PRO A 169 -37.11 9.76 5.83
CA PRO A 169 -37.24 8.95 4.62
C PRO A 169 -36.47 9.56 3.41
N MET A 170 -36.09 8.76 2.41
CA MET A 170 -35.52 9.23 1.14
C MET A 170 -36.61 9.48 0.09
N GLY A 171 -36.62 10.67 -0.51
CA GLY A 171 -37.49 11.04 -1.62
C GLY A 171 -36.73 11.02 -2.95
N GLU A 172 -37.24 10.22 -3.88
CA GLU A 172 -36.78 10.12 -5.27
C GLU A 172 -36.99 11.41 -6.08
N ALA A 173 -36.06 11.71 -7.00
CA ALA A 173 -36.37 12.47 -8.20
C ALA A 173 -35.53 11.97 -9.39
N SER A 174 -36.24 11.51 -10.40
CA SER A 174 -35.79 10.87 -11.64
C SER A 174 -35.29 11.85 -12.73
N MET A 175 -34.29 11.40 -13.50
CA MET A 175 -34.14 11.45 -14.98
C MET A 175 -34.30 12.79 -15.73
N ALA A 176 -33.26 13.17 -16.49
CA ALA A 176 -33.40 13.56 -17.91
C ALA A 176 -32.07 13.56 -18.67
N ALA A 177 -32.01 12.76 -19.74
CA ALA A 177 -30.98 12.79 -20.77
C ALA A 177 -31.12 14.03 -21.68
N SER A 178 -30.00 14.56 -22.17
CA SER A 178 -29.98 15.25 -23.46
C SER A 178 -28.60 15.19 -24.12
N SER A 179 -28.64 14.81 -25.40
CA SER A 179 -27.54 14.65 -26.34
C SER A 179 -27.10 15.95 -27.00
N SER A 180 -25.94 15.88 -27.68
CA SER A 180 -25.46 16.70 -28.81
C SER A 180 -24.81 18.06 -28.51
N ASN A 181 -23.53 18.23 -28.83
CA ASN A 181 -23.10 18.68 -30.16
C ASN A 181 -21.57 18.71 -30.31
N ALA A 182 -21.09 18.18 -31.43
CA ALA A 182 -19.80 18.51 -32.00
C ALA A 182 -19.92 19.81 -32.83
N ALA A 183 -18.96 20.71 -32.72
CA ALA A 183 -18.68 21.75 -33.72
C ALA A 183 -17.26 22.31 -33.55
N ASP A 184 -16.38 21.76 -34.38
CA ASP A 184 -15.31 22.39 -35.15
C ASP A 184 -15.25 23.94 -35.16
N MET A 185 -14.07 24.51 -34.85
CA MET A 185 -13.59 25.82 -35.34
C MET A 185 -12.06 25.88 -35.36
N ASP A 186 -11.51 25.47 -36.50
CA ASP A 186 -10.62 26.21 -37.42
C ASP A 186 -9.45 27.09 -36.92
N ALA A 187 -8.39 27.00 -37.73
CA ALA A 187 -7.04 27.50 -37.51
C ALA A 187 -6.79 28.94 -38.01
N ALA A 188 -5.90 29.65 -37.29
CA ALA A 188 -4.88 30.61 -37.77
C ALA A 188 -4.34 31.35 -36.52
N GLY A 189 -3.06 31.48 -36.20
CA GLY A 189 -1.80 31.42 -36.95
C GLY A 189 -0.93 32.57 -36.45
N MET A 190 0.35 32.30 -36.17
CA MET A 190 1.54 33.19 -36.16
C MET A 190 2.41 33.08 -34.89
N GLY A 191 3.71 32.83 -35.12
CA GLY A 191 4.79 33.36 -34.29
C GLY A 191 5.65 32.32 -33.59
N GLY A 192 6.62 31.75 -34.30
CA GLY A 192 7.52 30.74 -33.76
C GLY A 192 8.54 31.28 -32.75
N HIS A 193 9.00 30.39 -31.88
CA HIS A 193 10.32 30.47 -31.26
C HIS A 193 10.87 29.06 -31.07
N ALA A 194 12.02 28.85 -31.71
CA ALA A 194 13.16 28.00 -31.35
C ALA A 194 12.91 26.66 -30.61
N GLY A 195 13.32 25.59 -31.29
CA GLY A 195 13.22 24.22 -30.82
C GLY A 195 14.12 23.89 -29.64
N HIS A 196 13.61 22.96 -28.85
CA HIS A 196 14.40 22.00 -28.11
C HIS A 196 13.88 20.62 -28.50
N ASP A 197 14.64 19.94 -29.36
CA ASP A 197 14.52 18.51 -29.58
C ASP A 197 14.76 17.82 -28.23
N HIS A 198 13.70 17.26 -27.64
CA HIS A 198 13.86 16.26 -26.61
C HIS A 198 14.31 14.98 -27.31
N ALA A 199 15.64 14.84 -27.43
CA ALA A 199 16.27 13.57 -27.66
C ALA A 199 15.75 12.60 -26.61
N MET A 200 15.08 11.54 -27.06
CA MET A 200 14.86 10.36 -26.23
C MET A 200 16.22 9.89 -25.75
N HIS A 201 16.53 10.11 -24.48
CA HIS A 201 17.55 9.36 -23.79
C HIS A 201 17.02 7.93 -23.64
N GLN A 202 17.14 7.14 -24.70
CA GLN A 202 17.43 5.72 -24.55
C GLN A 202 18.70 5.68 -23.70
N HIS A 203 18.55 5.37 -22.42
CA HIS A 203 19.64 4.82 -21.67
C HIS A 203 20.03 3.54 -22.39
N ALA A 204 21.15 3.62 -23.10
CA ALA A 204 21.78 2.47 -23.70
C ALA A 204 21.97 1.44 -22.60
N ALA A 205 21.20 0.35 -22.66
CA ALA A 205 21.56 -0.89 -22.01
C ALA A 205 23.01 -1.17 -22.42
N ALA A 206 23.92 -1.23 -21.44
CA ALA A 206 25.14 -1.98 -21.67
C ALA A 206 24.67 -3.37 -22.09
N GLU A 207 25.09 -3.86 -23.26
CA GLU A 207 24.86 -5.24 -23.69
C GLU A 207 25.42 -6.15 -22.58
N GLY A 208 24.55 -6.60 -21.67
CA GLY A 208 24.92 -7.01 -20.33
C GLY A 208 25.13 -8.52 -20.21
N ALA A 209 26.10 -8.92 -19.40
CA ALA A 209 26.37 -10.33 -19.08
C ALA A 209 25.23 -11.05 -18.34
N TYR A 210 24.20 -10.32 -17.89
CA TYR A 210 23.08 -10.82 -17.11
C TYR A 210 21.76 -10.60 -17.82
N THR A 211 20.86 -11.58 -17.71
CA THR A 211 19.53 -11.56 -18.34
C THR A 211 18.56 -10.82 -17.43
N ASP A 212 17.81 -9.87 -18.00
CA ASP A 212 16.73 -9.13 -17.34
C ASP A 212 15.50 -10.05 -17.14
N ILE A 213 14.88 -10.02 -15.96
CA ILE A 213 13.71 -10.85 -15.62
C ILE A 213 12.54 -10.63 -16.60
N ASN A 214 12.40 -9.42 -17.17
CA ASN A 214 11.36 -9.11 -18.15
C ASN A 214 11.52 -9.86 -19.47
N SER A 215 12.68 -10.50 -19.70
CA SER A 215 12.88 -11.39 -20.84
C SER A 215 12.02 -12.65 -20.78
N TRP A 216 11.46 -12.98 -19.61
CA TRP A 216 10.61 -14.15 -19.37
C TRP A 216 9.14 -13.79 -19.13
N GLY A 217 8.80 -12.51 -19.20
CA GLY A 217 7.45 -12.01 -18.95
C GLY A 217 7.47 -10.74 -18.10
N SER A 218 6.43 -9.95 -18.24
CA SER A 218 6.14 -8.82 -17.37
C SER A 218 4.66 -8.83 -17.02
N PHE A 219 4.36 -8.42 -15.80
CA PHE A 219 3.01 -8.33 -15.26
C PHE A 219 2.80 -6.89 -14.84
N HIS A 220 1.68 -6.30 -15.24
CA HIS A 220 1.37 -4.90 -14.94
C HIS A 220 -0.07 -4.86 -14.44
N GLY A 221 -0.32 -4.12 -13.37
CA GLY A 221 -1.66 -3.80 -12.87
C GLY A 221 -1.92 -2.29 -12.88
N SER A 222 -3.00 -1.83 -12.24
CA SER A 222 -3.47 -0.44 -12.30
C SER A 222 -2.57 0.61 -11.61
N ASN A 223 -1.61 0.20 -10.79
CA ASN A 223 -0.85 1.09 -9.89
C ASN A 223 0.53 1.55 -10.40
N HIS A 224 0.95 1.19 -11.62
CA HIS A 224 2.19 1.69 -12.25
C HIS A 224 3.43 1.58 -11.31
N ASN A 225 3.75 0.36 -10.88
CA ASN A 225 4.88 0.02 -10.01
C ASN A 225 5.78 -1.14 -10.54
N SER A 226 5.67 -1.45 -11.83
CA SER A 226 6.42 -2.53 -12.49
C SER A 226 7.22 -2.12 -13.74
N GLU A 227 7.29 -0.82 -14.07
CA GLU A 227 7.94 -0.26 -15.24
C GLU A 227 9.37 0.26 -15.00
N HIS A 228 10.10 0.46 -16.10
CA HIS A 228 11.48 0.95 -16.08
C HIS A 228 11.62 2.40 -15.58
N ASN A 229 10.57 3.22 -15.71
CA ASN A 229 10.55 4.62 -15.27
C ASN A 229 10.47 4.75 -13.74
N GLU A 230 10.15 3.66 -13.01
CA GLU A 230 10.06 3.62 -11.55
C GLU A 230 11.38 3.20 -10.87
N LEU A 231 12.41 2.86 -11.66
CA LEU A 231 13.78 2.59 -11.17
C LEU A 231 14.50 3.87 -10.73
N VAL A 232 13.86 4.67 -9.89
CA VAL A 232 14.40 5.88 -9.29
C VAL A 232 15.03 5.59 -7.92
N GLY A 233 15.77 6.56 -7.37
CA GLY A 233 16.33 6.42 -6.02
C GLY A 233 17.39 5.33 -5.90
N GLY A 234 18.09 4.99 -6.99
CA GLY A 234 19.16 3.98 -7.00
C GLY A 234 18.69 2.53 -7.14
N ARG A 235 17.38 2.32 -7.34
CA ARG A 235 16.80 1.03 -7.73
C ARG A 235 17.38 0.51 -9.05
N THR A 236 17.36 -0.81 -9.22
CA THR A 236 17.80 -1.46 -10.46
C THR A 236 16.82 -2.57 -10.87
N ALA A 237 16.88 -2.95 -12.15
CA ALA A 237 16.14 -4.09 -12.68
C ALA A 237 16.58 -5.40 -12.01
N ILE A 238 15.65 -6.35 -11.90
CA ILE A 238 15.99 -7.72 -11.48
C ILE A 238 16.68 -8.41 -12.65
N THR A 239 17.89 -8.92 -12.42
CA THR A 239 18.67 -9.65 -13.44
C THR A 239 19.29 -10.92 -12.87
N THR A 240 19.77 -11.82 -13.74
CA THR A 240 20.47 -13.04 -13.33
C THR A 240 21.77 -12.83 -12.54
N GLU A 241 22.23 -11.58 -12.37
CA GLU A 241 23.27 -11.23 -11.39
C GLU A 241 22.87 -11.66 -9.98
N ALA A 242 21.57 -11.60 -9.65
CA ALA A 242 21.03 -12.07 -8.38
C ALA A 242 21.31 -13.56 -8.11
N LEU A 243 21.29 -14.40 -9.16
CA LEU A 243 21.59 -15.83 -9.02
C LEU A 243 23.04 -16.07 -8.62
N GLU A 244 23.97 -15.22 -9.07
CA GLU A 244 25.38 -15.31 -8.68
C GLU A 244 25.56 -14.95 -7.20
N ALA A 245 24.95 -13.86 -6.73
CA ALA A 245 24.95 -13.49 -5.31
C ALA A 245 24.29 -14.59 -4.44
N TYR A 246 23.13 -15.10 -4.87
CA TYR A 246 22.41 -16.19 -4.22
C TYR A 246 23.26 -17.46 -4.09
N ASN A 247 23.90 -17.91 -5.17
CA ASN A 247 24.77 -19.08 -5.13
C ASN A 247 26.07 -18.84 -4.34
N GLY A 248 26.54 -17.58 -4.26
CA GLY A 248 27.61 -17.19 -3.34
C GLY A 248 27.23 -17.40 -1.88
N LEU A 249 26.03 -16.98 -1.48
CA LEU A 249 25.51 -17.23 -0.13
C LEU A 249 25.29 -18.73 0.14
N ARG A 250 24.81 -19.49 -0.84
CA ARG A 250 24.73 -20.95 -0.75
C ARG A 250 26.10 -21.57 -0.52
N ALA A 251 27.11 -21.17 -1.29
CA ALA A 251 28.47 -21.68 -1.15
C ALA A 251 29.08 -21.34 0.23
N PHE A 252 28.86 -20.13 0.75
CA PHE A 252 29.21 -19.76 2.12
C PHE A 252 28.56 -20.70 3.15
N SER A 253 27.30 -21.06 2.91
CA SER A 253 26.52 -21.97 3.76
C SER A 253 26.85 -23.46 3.56
N GLY A 254 27.82 -23.80 2.71
CA GLY A 254 28.19 -25.18 2.39
C GLY A 254 27.18 -25.91 1.49
N LEU A 255 26.31 -25.17 0.80
CA LEU A 255 25.32 -25.68 -0.13
C LEU A 255 25.83 -25.59 -1.58
N GLU A 256 25.44 -26.57 -2.39
CA GLU A 256 25.75 -26.59 -3.82
C GLU A 256 25.00 -25.49 -4.57
N ALA A 257 25.61 -24.97 -5.64
CA ALA A 257 24.97 -24.01 -6.54
C ALA A 257 23.79 -24.65 -7.28
N VAL A 258 22.75 -23.87 -7.53
CA VAL A 258 21.53 -24.29 -8.23
C VAL A 258 21.17 -23.30 -9.35
N GLY A 259 20.38 -23.76 -10.31
CA GLY A 259 19.77 -22.91 -11.34
C GLY A 259 18.52 -22.21 -10.84
N ILE A 260 18.08 -21.16 -11.54
CA ILE A 260 16.83 -20.44 -11.22
C ILE A 260 15.62 -21.38 -11.27
N GLU A 261 15.59 -22.33 -12.21
CA GLU A 261 14.47 -23.25 -12.34
C GLU A 261 14.28 -24.11 -11.08
N THR A 262 15.37 -24.53 -10.43
CA THR A 262 15.32 -25.27 -9.17
C THR A 262 14.73 -24.43 -8.03
N VAL A 263 15.07 -23.13 -7.99
CA VAL A 263 14.48 -22.19 -7.02
C VAL A 263 12.98 -21.98 -7.31
N GLY A 264 12.61 -21.88 -8.58
CA GLY A 264 11.21 -21.74 -9.00
C GLY A 264 10.37 -22.97 -8.65
N GLU A 265 10.87 -24.16 -8.98
CA GLU A 265 10.22 -25.44 -8.61
C GLU A 265 9.99 -25.55 -7.10
N TRP A 266 10.99 -25.14 -6.30
CA TRP A 266 10.85 -25.08 -4.85
C TRP A 266 9.75 -24.10 -4.42
N ALA A 267 9.67 -22.91 -5.01
CA ALA A 267 8.64 -21.93 -4.67
C ALA A 267 7.22 -22.45 -4.97
N PHE A 268 7.01 -23.04 -6.15
CA PHE A 268 5.74 -23.69 -6.51
C PHE A 268 5.37 -24.81 -5.53
N ALA A 269 6.33 -25.66 -5.15
CA ALA A 269 6.09 -26.76 -4.24
C ALA A 269 5.70 -26.32 -2.82
N ASN A 270 6.03 -25.08 -2.43
CA ASN A 270 5.78 -24.55 -1.09
C ASN A 270 4.63 -23.52 -1.05
N GLY A 271 3.82 -23.42 -2.11
CA GLY A 271 2.66 -22.50 -2.13
C GLY A 271 3.05 -21.02 -2.10
N LEU A 272 4.24 -20.71 -2.63
CA LEU A 272 4.78 -19.35 -2.69
C LEU A 272 4.40 -18.61 -3.98
N THR A 273 3.45 -19.16 -4.75
CA THR A 273 2.99 -18.64 -6.03
C THR A 273 1.47 -18.52 -6.03
N ASN A 274 0.91 -17.63 -6.87
CA ASN A 274 -0.55 -17.47 -7.01
C ASN A 274 -1.19 -18.54 -7.90
N ASN A 275 -0.41 -19.16 -8.78
CA ASN A 275 -0.80 -20.31 -9.58
C ASN A 275 -0.26 -21.62 -8.98
N SER A 276 -1.07 -22.68 -9.06
CA SER A 276 -0.72 -24.00 -8.52
C SER A 276 0.33 -24.75 -9.35
N GLN A 277 0.53 -24.38 -10.62
CA GLN A 277 1.49 -24.99 -11.54
C GLN A 277 2.11 -23.94 -12.45
N ALA A 278 3.41 -24.09 -12.73
CA ALA A 278 4.15 -23.23 -13.63
C ALA A 278 3.72 -23.41 -15.09
N TRP A 279 3.68 -22.31 -15.85
CA TRP A 279 3.52 -22.36 -17.31
C TRP A 279 4.51 -21.43 -18.03
N GLY A 280 4.89 -21.76 -19.26
CA GLY A 280 5.86 -20.98 -20.03
C GLY A 280 7.20 -20.82 -19.30
N ASP A 281 7.62 -19.57 -19.08
CA ASP A 281 8.85 -19.24 -18.36
C ASP A 281 8.62 -18.90 -16.87
N ASP A 282 7.45 -19.19 -16.31
CA ASP A 282 7.11 -18.92 -14.90
C ASP A 282 8.17 -19.46 -13.93
N THR A 283 8.62 -20.70 -14.12
CA THR A 283 9.64 -21.32 -13.25
C THR A 283 10.94 -20.51 -13.23
N LYS A 284 11.31 -19.88 -14.34
CA LYS A 284 12.53 -19.05 -14.43
C LYS A 284 12.33 -17.71 -13.74
N GLY A 285 11.23 -17.02 -14.03
CA GLY A 285 10.96 -15.70 -13.44
C GLY A 285 10.71 -15.79 -11.94
N VAL A 286 9.86 -16.72 -11.48
CA VAL A 286 9.66 -17.03 -10.05
C VAL A 286 10.99 -17.40 -9.40
N GLY A 287 11.77 -18.26 -10.05
CA GLY A 287 13.07 -18.70 -9.56
C GLY A 287 14.09 -17.57 -9.40
N LEU A 288 14.18 -16.67 -10.38
CA LEU A 288 15.08 -15.52 -10.30
C LEU A 288 14.62 -14.54 -9.22
N TRP A 289 13.32 -14.30 -9.12
CA TRP A 289 12.75 -13.39 -8.13
C TRP A 289 13.01 -13.88 -6.71
N TYR A 290 12.77 -15.17 -6.43
CA TYR A 290 13.08 -15.76 -5.13
C TYR A 290 14.58 -15.84 -4.87
N ALA A 291 15.41 -16.16 -5.86
CA ALA A 291 16.87 -16.11 -5.69
C ALA A 291 17.35 -14.71 -5.28
N MET A 292 16.77 -13.65 -5.86
CA MET A 292 17.02 -12.27 -5.46
C MET A 292 16.60 -11.99 -4.02
N GLN A 293 15.38 -12.38 -3.61
CA GLN A 293 14.92 -12.22 -2.22
C GLN A 293 15.81 -12.96 -1.21
N GLY A 294 16.18 -14.21 -1.52
CA GLY A 294 17.08 -15.00 -0.69
C GLY A 294 18.47 -14.37 -0.57
N ALA A 295 19.03 -13.84 -1.67
CA ALA A 295 20.32 -13.15 -1.65
C ALA A 295 20.28 -11.82 -0.87
N LYS A 296 19.15 -11.11 -0.88
CA LYS A 296 18.98 -9.86 -0.13
C LYS A 296 18.98 -10.06 1.38
N VAL A 297 18.42 -11.16 1.87
CA VAL A 297 18.07 -11.30 3.29
C VAL A 297 18.71 -12.51 3.98
N GLY A 298 18.83 -13.66 3.29
CA GLY A 298 19.19 -14.94 3.93
C GLY A 298 20.61 -15.03 4.52
N TRP A 299 21.42 -13.97 4.40
CA TRP A 299 22.74 -13.87 5.00
C TRP A 299 22.74 -13.27 6.42
N ILE A 300 21.63 -12.67 6.83
CA ILE A 300 21.47 -12.08 8.16
C ILE A 300 21.47 -13.20 9.20
N ALA A 301 22.25 -13.02 10.26
CA ALA A 301 22.28 -13.95 11.37
C ALA A 301 21.02 -13.79 12.21
N ASP A 302 20.40 -14.89 12.60
CA ASP A 302 19.06 -14.90 13.22
C ASP A 302 19.02 -14.06 14.51
N GLN A 303 20.10 -14.14 15.29
CA GLN A 303 20.26 -13.40 16.55
C GLN A 303 20.37 -11.88 16.36
N ALA A 304 20.73 -11.47 15.14
CA ALA A 304 20.94 -10.08 14.75
C ALA A 304 19.79 -9.55 13.87
N TYR A 305 18.82 -10.39 13.50
CA TYR A 305 17.69 -9.95 12.71
C TYR A 305 16.86 -8.92 13.49
N ASP A 306 16.65 -7.78 12.85
CA ASP A 306 15.73 -6.71 13.21
C ASP A 306 15.12 -6.26 11.89
N PRO A 307 13.79 -6.16 11.72
CA PRO A 307 13.19 -5.78 10.44
C PRO A 307 13.81 -4.53 9.81
N GLN A 308 14.25 -3.56 10.62
CA GLN A 308 14.87 -2.31 10.16
C GLN A 308 16.14 -2.56 9.33
N ILE A 309 16.87 -3.65 9.56
CA ILE A 309 18.07 -3.98 8.76
C ILE A 309 17.74 -4.17 7.28
N LEU A 310 16.55 -4.69 6.95
CA LEU A 310 16.12 -4.92 5.57
C LEU A 310 15.96 -3.60 4.83
N ALA A 311 15.47 -2.58 5.53
CA ALA A 311 15.38 -1.24 4.97
C ALA A 311 16.75 -0.57 4.89
N ASP A 312 17.53 -0.63 5.96
CA ASP A 312 18.81 0.07 6.07
C ASP A 312 19.84 -0.46 5.08
N ILE A 313 19.93 -1.78 4.89
CA ILE A 313 20.87 -2.37 3.94
C ILE A 313 20.55 -1.98 2.49
N GLN A 314 19.28 -1.97 2.11
CA GLN A 314 18.86 -1.61 0.76
C GLN A 314 19.00 -0.11 0.51
N ARG A 315 18.61 0.73 1.48
CA ARG A 315 18.82 2.19 1.40
C ARG A 315 20.30 2.51 1.26
N THR A 316 21.15 1.86 2.06
CA THR A 316 22.61 2.03 2.02
C THR A 316 23.19 1.53 0.69
N ALA A 317 22.69 0.43 0.14
CA ALA A 317 23.12 -0.06 -1.17
C ALA A 317 22.75 0.89 -2.31
N ARG A 318 21.59 1.54 -2.23
CA ARG A 318 21.05 2.42 -3.26
C ARG A 318 21.62 3.85 -3.19
N LEU A 319 21.83 4.38 -1.99
CA LEU A 319 22.19 5.80 -1.76
C LEU A 319 23.56 6.02 -1.08
N GLY A 320 24.08 4.99 -0.40
CA GLY A 320 25.31 5.06 0.39
C GLY A 320 26.56 4.59 -0.35
N SER A 321 27.65 4.39 0.40
CA SER A 321 28.88 3.82 -0.15
C SER A 321 28.90 2.30 -0.04
N GLN A 322 29.65 1.64 -0.93
CA GLN A 322 29.84 0.19 -0.83
C GLN A 322 30.54 -0.21 0.48
N ASP A 323 31.32 0.67 1.12
CA ASP A 323 31.98 0.36 2.39
C ASP A 323 30.97 0.36 3.55
N ASP A 324 29.99 1.26 3.51
CA ASP A 324 28.89 1.30 4.49
C ASP A 324 28.02 0.05 4.38
N VAL A 325 27.71 -0.40 3.15
CA VAL A 325 27.00 -1.67 2.93
C VAL A 325 27.75 -2.82 3.59
N MET A 326 29.05 -2.96 3.32
CA MET A 326 29.85 -4.03 3.92
C MET A 326 30.05 -3.86 5.44
N GLY A 327 29.89 -2.65 5.98
CA GLY A 327 29.80 -2.39 7.41
C GLY A 327 28.58 -3.06 8.03
N LEU A 328 27.39 -2.82 7.46
CA LEU A 328 26.15 -3.49 7.88
C LEU A 328 26.24 -5.01 7.71
N VAL A 329 26.83 -5.50 6.62
CA VAL A 329 27.00 -6.95 6.41
C VAL A 329 27.87 -7.60 7.50
N ARG A 330 28.93 -6.90 7.97
CA ARG A 330 29.77 -7.39 9.07
C ARG A 330 29.05 -7.38 10.43
N GLU A 331 28.16 -6.43 10.64
CA GLU A 331 27.44 -6.25 11.90
C GLU A 331 26.29 -7.24 12.05
N PHE A 332 25.50 -7.42 10.99
CA PHE A 332 24.24 -8.19 11.03
C PHE A 332 24.36 -9.59 10.41
N GLY A 333 25.44 -9.87 9.70
CA GLY A 333 25.60 -11.12 8.95
C GLY A 333 26.18 -12.25 9.78
N HIS A 334 26.07 -13.47 9.24
CA HIS A 334 26.80 -14.63 9.77
C HIS A 334 28.31 -14.37 9.82
N GLU A 335 28.97 -14.87 10.87
CA GLU A 335 30.41 -14.67 11.09
C GLU A 335 31.22 -15.11 9.87
N GLY A 336 32.03 -14.20 9.31
CA GLY A 336 32.89 -14.45 8.15
C GLY A 336 32.21 -14.28 6.79
N PHE A 337 30.91 -13.99 6.73
CA PHE A 337 30.20 -13.78 5.46
C PHE A 337 30.71 -12.57 4.67
N ALA A 338 30.90 -11.43 5.34
CA ALA A 338 31.45 -10.23 4.72
C ALA A 338 32.85 -10.46 4.12
N ASP A 339 33.72 -11.14 4.87
CA ASP A 339 35.08 -11.47 4.43
C ASP A 339 35.04 -12.45 3.24
N TYR A 340 34.10 -13.39 3.25
CA TYR A 340 33.90 -14.34 2.14
C TYR A 340 33.47 -13.62 0.86
N ILE A 341 32.49 -12.70 0.93
CA ILE A 341 32.05 -11.91 -0.23
C ILE A 341 33.22 -11.13 -0.83
N GLU A 342 34.01 -10.46 0.01
CA GLU A 342 35.16 -9.67 -0.44
C GLU A 342 36.25 -10.56 -1.09
N GLN A 343 36.57 -11.69 -0.49
CA GLN A 343 37.61 -12.61 -0.98
C GLN A 343 37.18 -13.37 -2.25
N SER A 344 35.88 -13.61 -2.41
CA SER A 344 35.31 -14.33 -3.56
C SER A 344 35.06 -13.41 -4.75
N GLY A 345 35.29 -12.10 -4.62
CA GLY A 345 35.03 -11.12 -5.67
C GLY A 345 33.53 -10.83 -5.90
N LEU A 346 32.67 -11.29 -4.99
CA LEU A 346 31.21 -11.18 -5.10
C LEU A 346 30.65 -9.86 -4.56
N ARG A 347 31.51 -8.97 -4.05
CA ARG A 347 31.11 -7.70 -3.42
C ARG A 347 30.18 -6.88 -4.32
N GLU A 348 30.58 -6.68 -5.58
CA GLU A 348 29.80 -5.86 -6.51
C GLU A 348 28.46 -6.53 -6.86
N THR A 349 28.50 -7.81 -7.23
CA THR A 349 27.32 -8.65 -7.51
C THR A 349 26.30 -8.62 -6.37
N PHE A 350 26.76 -8.78 -5.13
CA PHE A 350 25.92 -8.75 -3.92
C PHE A 350 25.28 -7.38 -3.72
N ILE A 351 26.07 -6.30 -3.82
CA ILE A 351 25.57 -4.93 -3.64
C ILE A 351 24.57 -4.56 -4.76
N ASN A 352 24.82 -4.99 -6.00
CA ASN A 352 23.88 -4.76 -7.11
C ASN A 352 22.57 -5.52 -6.88
N THR A 353 22.64 -6.74 -6.34
CA THR A 353 21.43 -7.51 -5.97
C THR A 353 20.60 -6.80 -4.91
N LEU A 354 21.24 -6.20 -3.88
CA LEU A 354 20.54 -5.39 -2.86
C LEU A 354 19.79 -4.18 -3.45
N LYS A 355 20.23 -3.64 -4.59
CA LYS A 355 19.57 -2.51 -5.25
C LYS A 355 18.33 -2.91 -6.05
N MET A 356 18.17 -4.19 -6.39
CA MET A 356 17.08 -4.62 -7.27
C MET A 356 15.72 -4.29 -6.65
N GLU A 357 14.77 -3.83 -7.45
CA GLU A 357 13.43 -3.49 -6.95
C GLU A 357 12.51 -4.73 -7.02
N PRO A 358 11.94 -5.21 -5.90
CA PRO A 358 11.09 -6.41 -5.89
C PRO A 358 9.88 -6.33 -6.83
N HIS A 359 9.31 -5.14 -7.01
CA HIS A 359 8.18 -4.94 -7.90
C HIS A 359 8.54 -4.88 -9.39
N TYR A 360 9.81 -4.77 -9.74
CA TYR A 360 10.23 -4.61 -11.13
C TYR A 360 9.74 -5.77 -12.02
N GLY A 361 9.08 -5.43 -13.13
CA GLY A 361 8.45 -6.41 -14.02
C GLY A 361 7.16 -7.04 -13.48
N GLY A 362 6.71 -6.61 -12.30
CA GLY A 362 5.48 -7.02 -11.63
C GLY A 362 5.42 -8.49 -11.24
N TRP A 363 6.56 -9.20 -11.25
CA TRP A 363 6.64 -10.61 -10.88
C TRP A 363 6.13 -10.89 -9.47
N MET A 364 6.33 -9.93 -8.54
CA MET A 364 5.82 -9.97 -7.17
C MET A 364 4.31 -10.26 -7.12
N HIS A 365 3.52 -9.51 -7.87
CA HIS A 365 2.07 -9.62 -7.86
C HIS A 365 1.57 -10.61 -8.91
N GLY A 366 2.31 -10.71 -10.03
CA GLY A 366 1.96 -11.54 -11.17
C GLY A 366 2.15 -13.04 -10.94
N ARG A 367 3.15 -13.44 -10.16
CA ARG A 367 3.52 -14.84 -9.97
C ARG A 367 3.95 -15.22 -8.56
N THR A 368 4.62 -14.34 -7.81
CA THR A 368 5.13 -14.64 -6.46
C THR A 368 4.23 -14.13 -5.32
N HIS A 369 2.95 -13.91 -5.64
CA HIS A 369 1.89 -13.61 -4.68
C HIS A 369 1.37 -14.91 -4.06
N GLY A 370 2.21 -15.56 -3.23
CA GLY A 370 1.86 -16.78 -2.53
C GLY A 370 0.94 -16.55 -1.33
N PHE A 371 -0.04 -17.43 -1.16
CA PHE A 371 -1.00 -17.41 -0.04
C PHE A 371 -0.62 -18.36 1.10
N LEU A 372 0.65 -18.78 1.19
CA LEU A 372 1.13 -19.53 2.34
C LEU A 372 0.86 -18.72 3.62
N ASN A 373 0.01 -19.26 4.49
CA ASN A 373 -0.32 -18.66 5.79
C ASN A 373 0.91 -18.69 6.71
N ILE A 374 1.17 -17.56 7.36
CA ILE A 374 2.29 -17.34 8.26
C ILE A 374 1.75 -16.80 9.57
N GLU A 375 1.83 -17.62 10.60
CA GLU A 375 1.41 -17.30 11.97
C GLU A 375 -0.04 -16.80 12.10
N ASP A 376 -0.92 -17.14 11.14
CA ASP A 376 -2.30 -16.66 11.07
C ASP A 376 -2.48 -15.13 11.01
N VAL A 377 -1.40 -14.38 10.71
CA VAL A 377 -1.42 -12.92 10.64
C VAL A 377 -0.99 -12.38 9.28
N ALA A 378 -0.23 -13.15 8.50
CA ALA A 378 0.30 -12.72 7.21
C ALA A 378 0.30 -13.87 6.19
N ILE A 379 0.49 -13.51 4.92
CA ILE A 379 0.83 -14.44 3.85
C ILE A 379 2.26 -14.22 3.34
N ALA A 380 2.80 -15.17 2.59
CA ALA A 380 4.15 -15.07 2.00
C ALA A 380 4.35 -13.78 1.18
N HIS A 381 3.29 -13.30 0.50
CA HIS A 381 3.31 -12.01 -0.20
C HIS A 381 3.71 -10.86 0.75
N ASP A 382 3.04 -10.73 1.90
CA ASP A 382 3.30 -9.65 2.87
C ASP A 382 4.74 -9.69 3.36
N ILE A 383 5.27 -10.88 3.67
CA ILE A 383 6.67 -11.05 4.10
C ILE A 383 7.64 -10.51 3.05
N ASN A 384 7.36 -10.75 1.76
CA ASN A 384 8.25 -10.29 0.71
C ASN A 384 8.32 -8.75 0.60
N HIS A 385 7.26 -8.04 1.00
CA HIS A 385 7.26 -6.57 1.04
C HIS A 385 8.15 -5.97 2.12
N LEU A 386 8.65 -6.75 3.08
CA LEU A 386 9.65 -6.27 4.03
C LEU A 386 10.95 -5.82 3.33
N THR A 387 11.15 -6.23 2.08
CA THR A 387 12.27 -5.76 1.24
C THR A 387 11.93 -4.56 0.35
N VAL A 388 10.76 -3.95 0.50
CA VAL A 388 10.35 -2.81 -0.32
C VAL A 388 10.55 -1.50 0.45
N LEU A 389 11.13 -0.50 -0.23
CA LEU A 389 11.24 0.87 0.24
C LEU A 389 10.32 1.79 -0.57
N GLY A 390 9.85 2.87 0.07
CA GLY A 390 9.10 3.95 -0.57
C GLY A 390 9.88 4.65 -1.68
N TRP A 391 9.19 5.43 -2.51
CA TRP A 391 9.78 6.11 -3.67
C TRP A 391 11.06 6.89 -3.36
N ASP A 392 11.05 7.60 -2.24
CA ASP A 392 12.15 8.40 -1.70
C ASP A 392 13.30 7.58 -1.08
N GLN A 393 13.13 6.26 -0.96
CA GLN A 393 13.99 5.31 -0.23
C GLN A 393 14.00 5.48 1.29
N ASP A 394 13.27 6.44 1.84
CA ASP A 394 13.35 6.77 3.26
C ASP A 394 12.36 5.94 4.07
N GLN A 395 11.19 5.63 3.50
CA GLN A 395 10.18 4.85 4.20
C GLN A 395 10.35 3.33 3.99
N PRO A 396 10.37 2.51 5.06
CA PRO A 396 10.53 1.07 4.97
C PRO A 396 9.18 0.33 4.78
N PHE A 397 9.28 -0.91 4.31
CA PHE A 397 8.22 -1.93 4.31
C PHE A 397 6.96 -1.50 3.54
N MET A 398 7.16 -0.90 2.37
CA MET A 398 6.07 -0.34 1.60
C MET A 398 5.26 -1.38 0.85
N ASN A 399 3.96 -1.15 0.77
CA ASN A 399 3.04 -1.89 -0.07
C ASN A 399 3.14 -1.45 -1.53
N ASP A 400 2.30 -2.06 -2.35
CA ASP A 400 2.24 -1.98 -3.80
C ASP A 400 2.09 -0.53 -4.31
N THR A 401 1.38 0.34 -3.59
CA THR A 401 1.19 1.75 -4.02
C THR A 401 2.32 2.66 -3.52
N PHE A 402 3.21 2.14 -2.66
CA PHE A 402 4.22 2.89 -1.91
C PHE A 402 3.65 3.98 -0.99
N ASP A 403 2.34 3.98 -0.75
CA ASP A 403 1.65 4.95 0.09
C ASP A 403 1.35 4.39 1.50
N TRP A 404 1.44 3.07 1.68
CA TRP A 404 1.10 2.39 2.94
C TRP A 404 2.14 1.34 3.33
N PRO A 405 2.43 1.12 4.62
CA PRO A 405 3.30 0.03 5.06
C PRO A 405 2.56 -1.33 5.09
N GLN A 406 3.28 -2.43 4.88
CA GLN A 406 2.77 -3.79 5.01
C GLN A 406 2.82 -4.26 6.48
N TRP A 407 1.79 -3.89 7.25
CA TRP A 407 1.68 -4.19 8.67
C TRP A 407 1.58 -5.68 9.03
N PRO A 408 0.86 -6.53 8.28
CA PRO A 408 0.76 -7.96 8.61
C PRO A 408 2.11 -8.64 8.81
N ALA A 409 3.09 -8.31 7.96
CA ALA A 409 4.43 -8.88 8.01
C ALA A 409 5.26 -8.42 9.23
N LEU A 410 4.93 -7.25 9.80
CA LEU A 410 5.60 -6.74 11.01
C LEU A 410 5.06 -7.37 12.30
N ASP A 411 3.88 -7.99 12.24
CA ASP A 411 3.29 -8.74 13.35
C ASP A 411 3.76 -10.21 13.38
N VAL A 412 4.47 -10.68 12.35
CA VAL A 412 5.10 -12.00 12.30
C VAL A 412 6.37 -12.01 13.15
N SER A 413 6.62 -13.11 13.85
CA SER A 413 7.84 -13.23 14.65
C SER A 413 9.11 -13.11 13.82
N ASP A 414 10.09 -12.37 14.34
CA ASP A 414 11.42 -12.21 13.76
C ASP A 414 12.06 -13.53 13.34
N SER A 415 11.91 -14.57 14.17
CA SER A 415 12.38 -15.93 13.89
C SER A 415 11.73 -16.54 12.66
N THR A 416 10.43 -16.34 12.46
CA THR A 416 9.73 -16.88 11.30
C THR A 416 10.09 -16.11 10.04
N VAL A 417 10.24 -14.78 10.12
CA VAL A 417 10.65 -13.97 8.97
C VAL A 417 12.05 -14.36 8.49
N ILE A 418 13.03 -14.44 9.39
CA ILE A 418 14.39 -14.78 8.98
C ILE A 418 14.47 -16.22 8.44
N ASN A 419 13.74 -17.16 9.05
CA ASN A 419 13.64 -18.54 8.59
C ASN A 419 12.99 -18.67 7.21
N TYR A 420 11.99 -17.85 6.89
CA TYR A 420 11.38 -17.79 5.56
C TYR A 420 12.44 -17.45 4.49
N TYR A 421 13.21 -16.37 4.71
CA TYR A 421 14.24 -15.95 3.75
C TYR A 421 15.41 -16.92 3.66
N GLN A 422 15.86 -17.48 4.79
CA GLN A 422 16.89 -18.51 4.81
C GLN A 422 16.40 -19.85 4.22
N GLY A 423 15.09 -20.13 4.28
CA GLY A 423 14.42 -21.24 3.61
C GLY A 423 14.53 -21.17 2.09
N ILE A 424 14.46 -19.94 1.52
CA ILE A 424 14.73 -19.72 0.09
C ILE A 424 16.17 -20.11 -0.25
N VAL A 425 17.13 -19.81 0.63
CA VAL A 425 18.55 -20.13 0.42
C VAL A 425 18.83 -21.61 0.58
N SER A 426 18.21 -22.29 1.54
CA SER A 426 18.39 -23.73 1.76
C SER A 426 17.59 -24.59 0.77
N LEU A 427 16.54 -24.02 0.16
CA LEU A 427 15.44 -24.75 -0.47
C LEU A 427 14.75 -25.72 0.50
N GLY A 428 14.63 -25.29 1.76
CA GLY A 428 14.00 -26.02 2.86
C GLY A 428 12.53 -25.67 3.04
N ASP A 429 11.95 -26.10 4.17
CA ASP A 429 10.61 -25.67 4.58
C ASP A 429 10.66 -24.17 4.96
N PRO A 430 9.87 -23.28 4.31
CA PRO A 430 9.85 -21.85 4.62
C PRO A 430 9.45 -21.52 6.07
N LEU A 431 8.69 -22.41 6.73
CA LEU A 431 8.27 -22.23 8.12
C LEU A 431 9.14 -23.03 9.10
N GLY A 432 10.14 -23.75 8.58
CA GLY A 432 11.09 -24.53 9.34
C GLY A 432 12.35 -23.74 9.71
N GLN A 433 13.18 -24.33 10.57
CA GLN A 433 14.49 -23.76 10.89
C GLN A 433 15.46 -23.92 9.72
N ASN A 434 16.09 -22.82 9.32
CA ASN A 434 17.03 -22.77 8.21
C ASN A 434 18.30 -22.02 8.65
N LEU A 435 19.49 -22.49 8.27
CA LEU A 435 20.78 -21.79 8.44
C LEU A 435 21.20 -21.31 9.86
N GLU A 436 20.50 -21.69 10.94
CA GLU A 436 20.74 -21.16 12.31
C GLU A 436 22.12 -21.43 12.95
N ALA A 437 23.00 -22.20 12.29
CA ALA A 437 24.27 -22.69 12.85
C ALA A 437 25.46 -22.61 11.89
N LEU A 438 25.64 -21.49 11.18
CA LEU A 438 26.79 -21.30 10.27
C LEU A 438 28.13 -20.94 10.98
N SER A 439 28.18 -20.93 12.31
CA SER A 439 29.43 -20.71 13.07
C SER A 439 30.37 -21.93 13.05
N ASN A 440 31.10 -22.12 11.94
CA ASN A 440 32.45 -22.70 11.94
C ASN A 440 33.09 -22.53 10.55
N PRO A 441 34.15 -21.72 10.39
CA PRO A 441 34.81 -21.51 9.10
C PRO A 441 35.59 -22.77 8.69
N GLY A 442 34.87 -23.71 8.08
CA GLY A 442 35.41 -24.93 7.50
C GLY A 442 36.06 -24.65 6.15
N THR A 443 37.32 -24.19 6.17
CA THR A 443 38.35 -24.35 5.12
C THR A 443 37.88 -24.23 3.67
N ILE A 444 38.13 -23.06 3.06
CA ILE A 444 38.06 -22.83 1.62
C ILE A 444 38.76 -23.99 0.87
N LYS A 445 37.99 -24.77 0.11
CA LYS A 445 38.48 -25.56 -1.01
C LYS A 445 38.04 -24.87 -2.30
N GLN A 446 38.91 -24.00 -2.79
CA GLN A 446 38.85 -23.54 -4.17
C GLN A 446 39.09 -24.72 -5.11
N GLU A 447 38.11 -25.05 -5.93
CA GLU A 447 38.36 -25.59 -7.27
C GLU A 447 37.20 -25.22 -8.20
N GLN A 448 37.38 -24.13 -8.96
CA GLN A 448 36.53 -23.81 -10.11
C GLN A 448 36.69 -24.92 -11.14
N GLN A 449 35.60 -25.63 -11.47
CA GLN A 449 35.53 -26.47 -12.67
C GLN A 449 34.54 -25.87 -13.70
N PRO A 450 34.89 -25.91 -14.99
CA PRO A 450 34.07 -25.32 -16.05
C PRO A 450 32.83 -26.17 -16.36
N VAL A 451 31.68 -25.51 -16.47
CA VAL A 451 30.40 -26.11 -16.85
C VAL A 451 30.40 -26.46 -18.36
N PRO A 452 29.94 -27.64 -18.80
CA PRO A 452 29.82 -27.98 -20.21
C PRO A 452 28.56 -27.35 -20.84
N SER A 453 28.66 -26.87 -22.09
CA SER A 453 27.56 -26.32 -22.89
C SER A 453 26.45 -27.35 -23.19
N PRO A 454 25.16 -26.95 -23.23
CA PRO A 454 24.08 -27.82 -23.67
C PRO A 454 24.02 -27.96 -25.21
N GLU A 455 23.69 -29.17 -25.68
CA GLU A 455 23.36 -29.49 -27.08
C GLU A 455 21.88 -29.15 -27.42
N PRO A 456 21.55 -28.94 -28.71
CA PRO A 456 20.29 -28.33 -29.13
C PRO A 456 19.09 -29.31 -29.15
N ILE A 457 17.94 -28.85 -28.68
CA ILE A 457 16.64 -29.56 -28.77
C ILE A 457 15.89 -29.07 -30.02
N LEU A 458 15.30 -30.01 -30.76
CA LEU A 458 14.52 -29.82 -32.00
C LEU A 458 13.09 -29.27 -31.74
N PRO A 459 12.44 -28.60 -32.72
CA PRO A 459 11.13 -27.99 -32.53
C PRO A 459 9.96 -28.86 -33.04
N ASP A 460 8.82 -28.83 -32.35
CA ASP A 460 7.44 -28.78 -32.88
C ASP A 460 6.45 -28.71 -31.67
N SER A 461 5.29 -28.03 -31.67
CA SER A 461 4.21 -28.01 -32.67
C SER A 461 3.30 -26.77 -32.56
N GLN A 462 2.56 -26.50 -33.65
CA GLN A 462 1.62 -25.42 -33.97
C GLN A 462 0.51 -25.03 -32.96
N PRO A 463 -0.11 -23.83 -33.13
CA PRO A 463 -1.23 -23.33 -32.32
C PRO A 463 -2.56 -24.00 -32.70
N GLU A 464 -3.36 -24.42 -31.71
CA GLU A 464 -4.74 -24.87 -31.90
C GLU A 464 -5.74 -23.71 -31.84
N GLU A 465 -6.77 -23.79 -32.70
CA GLU A 465 -7.85 -22.82 -32.89
C GLU A 465 -8.80 -22.74 -31.69
N THR A 466 -9.28 -21.53 -31.42
CA THR A 466 -10.35 -21.24 -30.45
C THR A 466 -11.73 -21.48 -31.08
N ASP A 467 -12.53 -22.41 -30.54
CA ASP A 467 -13.98 -22.54 -30.82
C ASP A 467 -14.79 -22.65 -29.50
N GLN A 468 -16.03 -22.20 -29.56
CA GLN A 468 -16.84 -21.63 -28.46
C GLN A 468 -17.33 -22.62 -27.39
N LEU A 469 -17.34 -22.12 -26.14
CA LEU A 469 -17.76 -22.82 -24.91
C LEU A 469 -19.20 -23.36 -24.94
N THR A 470 -19.37 -24.60 -24.45
CA THR A 470 -20.66 -25.18 -24.07
C THR A 470 -20.71 -25.54 -22.58
N GLY A 471 -21.46 -24.77 -21.78
CA GLY A 471 -21.90 -25.15 -20.42
C GLY A 471 -20.90 -24.85 -19.28
N LYS A 472 -21.45 -24.55 -18.09
CA LYS A 472 -20.78 -23.93 -16.92
C LYS A 472 -19.36 -24.49 -16.64
N PRO A 473 -18.29 -23.76 -16.99
CA PRO A 473 -16.91 -24.23 -16.89
C PRO A 473 -16.17 -23.76 -15.62
N LEU A 474 -16.80 -22.90 -14.81
CA LEU A 474 -16.16 -22.21 -13.69
C LEU A 474 -16.86 -22.56 -12.38
N ASP A 475 -16.07 -23.01 -11.42
CA ASP A 475 -16.47 -23.21 -10.03
C ASP A 475 -15.68 -22.23 -9.16
N VAL A 476 -16.33 -21.55 -8.22
CA VAL A 476 -15.73 -20.44 -7.48
C VAL A 476 -15.86 -20.69 -5.99
N GLU A 477 -14.73 -20.73 -5.29
CA GLU A 477 -14.68 -20.82 -3.83
C GLU A 477 -14.33 -19.46 -3.24
N VAL A 478 -15.08 -19.02 -2.23
CA VAL A 478 -14.85 -17.75 -1.54
C VAL A 478 -14.16 -17.99 -0.20
N SER A 479 -13.09 -17.24 0.05
CA SER A 479 -12.39 -17.17 1.33
C SER A 479 -11.93 -15.73 1.61
N GLY A 480 -11.25 -15.52 2.73
CA GLY A 480 -10.65 -14.23 3.09
C GLY A 480 -10.94 -13.85 4.53
N ASP A 481 -10.82 -12.58 4.85
CA ASP A 481 -10.78 -12.08 6.21
C ASP A 481 -11.71 -10.89 6.43
N LEU A 482 -12.21 -10.76 7.65
CA LEU A 482 -12.98 -9.62 8.14
C LEU A 482 -12.08 -8.73 8.97
N TRP A 483 -12.28 -7.43 8.86
CA TRP A 483 -11.58 -6.43 9.66
C TRP A 483 -12.54 -5.30 10.01
N TRP A 484 -12.12 -4.40 10.91
CA TRP A 484 -13.02 -3.38 11.42
C TRP A 484 -13.53 -2.43 10.32
N GLY A 485 -14.79 -2.61 9.93
CA GLY A 485 -15.45 -1.80 8.90
C GLY A 485 -15.37 -2.37 7.47
N GLY A 486 -14.86 -3.58 7.27
CA GLY A 486 -14.75 -4.17 5.95
C GLY A 486 -14.27 -5.61 5.91
N LEU A 487 -13.90 -6.04 4.71
CA LEU A 487 -13.47 -7.39 4.41
C LEU A 487 -12.47 -7.41 3.25
N THR A 488 -11.67 -8.47 3.24
CA THR A 488 -10.77 -8.88 2.16
C THR A 488 -11.36 -10.14 1.56
N ALA A 489 -11.78 -10.11 0.29
CA ALA A 489 -12.37 -11.25 -0.41
C ALA A 489 -11.35 -11.90 -1.35
N SER A 490 -11.14 -13.20 -1.18
CA SER A 490 -10.38 -14.05 -2.10
C SER A 490 -11.32 -15.01 -2.80
N LEU A 491 -11.23 -15.10 -4.13
CA LEU A 491 -12.04 -15.95 -4.98
C LEU A 491 -11.13 -16.93 -5.71
N THR A 492 -11.20 -18.20 -5.35
CA THR A 492 -10.53 -19.28 -6.07
C THR A 492 -11.41 -19.75 -7.22
N VAL A 493 -11.04 -19.34 -8.42
CA VAL A 493 -11.71 -19.60 -9.67
C VAL A 493 -11.13 -20.86 -10.30
N ASN A 494 -11.92 -21.93 -10.36
CA ASN A 494 -11.54 -23.24 -10.88
C ASN A 494 -12.09 -23.43 -12.31
N ASN A 495 -11.21 -23.52 -13.30
CA ASN A 495 -11.58 -23.88 -14.67
C ASN A 495 -11.71 -25.40 -14.78
N GLN A 496 -12.94 -25.90 -14.75
CA GLN A 496 -13.26 -27.32 -14.87
C GLN A 496 -13.33 -27.82 -16.32
N SER A 497 -13.05 -26.95 -17.30
CA SER A 497 -13.05 -27.33 -18.72
C SER A 497 -11.73 -27.97 -19.15
N GLU A 498 -11.75 -28.63 -20.30
CA GLU A 498 -10.56 -29.18 -20.95
C GLU A 498 -9.81 -28.14 -21.81
N GLN A 499 -10.18 -26.86 -21.73
CA GLN A 499 -9.64 -25.78 -22.54
C GLN A 499 -9.14 -24.63 -21.66
N GLN A 500 -8.18 -23.86 -22.17
CA GLN A 500 -7.78 -22.60 -21.56
C GLN A 500 -8.96 -21.62 -21.61
N LEU A 501 -9.13 -20.89 -20.53
CA LEU A 501 -10.20 -19.92 -20.38
C LEU A 501 -9.59 -18.52 -20.28
N ASP A 502 -9.70 -17.76 -21.36
CA ASP A 502 -9.27 -16.36 -21.44
C ASP A 502 -10.46 -15.41 -21.28
N ASN A 503 -10.24 -14.26 -20.66
CA ASN A 503 -11.25 -13.19 -20.49
C ASN A 503 -12.53 -13.67 -19.77
N TRP A 504 -12.36 -14.52 -18.76
CA TRP A 504 -13.48 -14.95 -17.93
C TRP A 504 -14.02 -13.78 -17.12
N SER A 505 -15.31 -13.85 -16.79
CA SER A 505 -15.94 -12.89 -15.90
C SER A 505 -17.00 -13.54 -15.02
N LEU A 506 -17.22 -12.94 -13.85
CA LEU A 506 -18.15 -13.38 -12.83
C LEU A 506 -19.05 -12.20 -12.45
N SER A 507 -20.32 -12.47 -12.16
CA SER A 507 -21.22 -11.49 -11.58
C SER A 507 -21.91 -12.02 -10.33
N PHE A 508 -22.04 -11.14 -9.34
CA PHE A 508 -22.80 -11.38 -8.12
C PHE A 508 -23.28 -10.04 -7.53
N ASN A 509 -24.23 -10.10 -6.60
CA ASN A 509 -24.63 -8.95 -5.82
C ASN A 509 -24.10 -9.06 -4.39
N SER A 510 -23.68 -7.94 -3.81
CA SER A 510 -23.22 -7.86 -2.43
C SER A 510 -23.74 -6.58 -1.76
N ASN A 511 -23.89 -6.63 -0.44
CA ASN A 511 -24.20 -5.45 0.38
C ASN A 511 -22.95 -4.66 0.81
N HIS A 512 -21.77 -5.13 0.42
CA HIS A 512 -20.49 -4.52 0.75
C HIS A 512 -20.03 -3.68 -0.41
N ARG A 513 -19.51 -2.50 -0.12
CA ARG A 513 -19.05 -1.56 -1.15
C ARG A 513 -17.58 -1.80 -1.39
N PHE A 514 -17.22 -2.22 -2.60
CA PHE A 514 -15.84 -2.24 -3.09
C PHE A 514 -15.08 -0.96 -2.70
N TYR A 515 -13.87 -1.16 -2.20
CA TYR A 515 -13.02 -0.12 -1.67
C TYR A 515 -11.55 -0.51 -1.81
N GLY A 516 -10.72 0.39 -2.34
CA GLY A 516 -9.31 0.13 -2.54
C GLY A 516 -9.03 -0.59 -3.86
N GLU A 517 -8.09 -1.53 -3.84
CA GLU A 517 -7.63 -2.25 -5.03
C GLU A 517 -8.18 -3.69 -5.11
N SER A 518 -8.09 -4.25 -6.32
CA SER A 518 -8.34 -5.65 -6.64
C SER A 518 -7.08 -6.27 -7.24
N TRP A 519 -6.92 -7.58 -7.09
CA TRP A 519 -5.79 -8.33 -7.64
C TRP A 519 -6.27 -9.46 -8.54
N GLY A 520 -5.69 -9.54 -9.74
CA GLY A 520 -6.04 -10.55 -10.75
C GLY A 520 -7.40 -10.34 -11.42
N ILE A 521 -8.10 -9.25 -11.09
CA ILE A 521 -9.41 -8.89 -11.66
C ILE A 521 -9.56 -7.38 -11.79
N ASP A 522 -10.31 -6.97 -12.81
CA ASP A 522 -10.98 -5.67 -12.88
C ASP A 522 -12.35 -5.78 -12.21
N VAL A 523 -12.73 -4.78 -11.41
CA VAL A 523 -14.01 -4.75 -10.69
C VAL A 523 -14.90 -3.64 -11.25
N THR A 524 -15.99 -4.02 -11.90
CA THR A 524 -17.06 -3.09 -12.27
C THR A 524 -18.16 -3.13 -11.21
N THR A 525 -18.56 -1.95 -10.72
CA THR A 525 -19.58 -1.81 -9.68
C THR A 525 -20.81 -1.06 -10.21
N GLU A 526 -21.98 -1.66 -10.12
CA GLU A 526 -23.28 -1.01 -10.37
C GLU A 526 -24.09 -0.97 -9.06
N GLN A 527 -24.45 0.21 -8.57
CA GLN A 527 -25.34 0.32 -7.41
C GLN A 527 -26.79 0.03 -7.85
N LEU A 528 -27.43 -0.97 -7.23
CA LEU A 528 -28.78 -1.40 -7.57
C LEU A 528 -29.84 -0.68 -6.73
N ASP A 529 -29.80 -0.85 -5.41
CA ASP A 529 -30.74 -0.25 -4.46
C ASP A 529 -30.13 -0.15 -3.06
N GLY A 530 -30.19 1.03 -2.43
CA GLY A 530 -29.56 1.27 -1.13
C GLY A 530 -28.09 0.87 -1.10
N GLU A 531 -27.74 -0.04 -0.19
CA GLU A 531 -26.38 -0.60 -0.03
C GLU A 531 -26.16 -1.88 -0.86
N LEU A 532 -27.08 -2.23 -1.77
CA LEU A 532 -26.94 -3.38 -2.66
C LEU A 532 -26.21 -2.98 -3.95
N TYR A 533 -25.10 -3.66 -4.23
CA TYR A 533 -24.28 -3.47 -5.42
C TYR A 533 -24.28 -4.75 -6.26
N ARG A 534 -24.26 -4.61 -7.57
CA ARG A 534 -23.86 -5.65 -8.52
C ARG A 534 -22.39 -5.47 -8.85
N TYR A 535 -21.64 -6.55 -8.70
CA TYR A 535 -20.26 -6.68 -9.11
C TYR A 535 -20.19 -7.47 -10.41
N GLU A 536 -19.40 -6.98 -11.35
CA GLU A 536 -18.89 -7.75 -12.47
C GLU A 536 -17.36 -7.76 -12.36
N LEU A 537 -16.80 -8.93 -12.08
CA LEU A 537 -15.37 -9.16 -12.03
C LEU A 537 -14.93 -9.74 -13.37
N SER A 538 -13.91 -9.17 -14.01
CA SER A 538 -13.28 -9.78 -15.17
C SER A 538 -11.82 -10.07 -14.88
N GLY A 539 -11.34 -11.24 -15.29
CA GLY A 539 -9.93 -11.60 -15.15
C GLY A 539 -9.04 -10.52 -15.76
N ALA A 540 -8.15 -9.95 -14.96
CA ALA A 540 -7.20 -8.91 -15.37
C ALA A 540 -5.78 -9.34 -15.01
N ASP A 541 -4.80 -8.77 -15.69
CA ASP A 541 -3.38 -9.05 -15.46
C ASP A 541 -3.07 -10.55 -15.51
N TRP A 542 -2.47 -11.08 -14.43
CA TRP A 542 -2.19 -12.50 -14.27
C TRP A 542 -3.45 -13.36 -14.15
N GLY A 543 -4.58 -12.77 -13.76
CA GLY A 543 -5.85 -13.46 -13.67
C GLY A 543 -6.65 -13.46 -14.96
N SER A 544 -6.14 -12.90 -16.06
CA SER A 544 -6.82 -12.88 -17.36
C SER A 544 -7.04 -14.26 -18.00
N SER A 545 -6.28 -15.27 -17.57
CA SER A 545 -6.31 -16.61 -18.15
C SER A 545 -6.19 -17.71 -17.10
N ILE A 546 -6.99 -18.78 -17.25
CA ILE A 546 -6.95 -19.96 -16.40
C ILE A 546 -6.82 -21.19 -17.29
N GLY A 547 -5.74 -21.96 -17.11
CA GLY A 547 -5.50 -23.19 -17.86
C GLY A 547 -6.59 -24.25 -17.63
N ALA A 548 -6.70 -25.21 -18.56
CA ALA A 548 -7.63 -26.33 -18.45
C ALA A 548 -7.41 -27.13 -17.14
N GLY A 549 -8.46 -27.32 -16.34
CA GLY A 549 -8.39 -28.02 -15.06
C GLY A 549 -7.64 -27.26 -13.95
N GLN A 550 -7.22 -26.02 -14.17
CA GLN A 550 -6.46 -25.22 -13.20
C GLN A 550 -7.38 -24.36 -12.34
N SER A 551 -6.80 -23.89 -11.23
CA SER A 551 -7.43 -22.95 -10.32
C SER A 551 -6.55 -21.72 -10.16
N LEU A 552 -7.20 -20.59 -9.93
CA LEU A 552 -6.57 -19.30 -9.74
C LEU A 552 -7.27 -18.55 -8.61
N THR A 553 -6.53 -18.01 -7.64
CA THR A 553 -7.13 -17.21 -6.56
C THR A 553 -6.90 -15.73 -6.82
N VAL A 554 -7.97 -14.99 -7.07
CA VAL A 554 -8.02 -13.52 -7.26
C VAL A 554 -8.71 -12.87 -6.07
N GLY A 555 -8.82 -11.54 -6.02
CA GLY A 555 -9.58 -10.92 -4.94
C GLY A 555 -9.65 -9.41 -4.94
N PHE A 556 -10.29 -8.87 -3.91
CA PHE A 556 -10.51 -7.43 -3.72
C PHE A 556 -10.86 -7.09 -2.27
N ASN A 557 -10.79 -5.80 -1.93
CA ASN A 557 -11.23 -5.27 -0.64
C ASN A 557 -12.61 -4.58 -0.73
N ALA A 558 -13.40 -4.67 0.34
CA ALA A 558 -14.70 -4.00 0.43
C ALA A 558 -14.98 -3.46 1.83
N LEU A 559 -15.66 -2.31 1.90
CA LEU A 559 -16.21 -1.74 3.12
C LEU A 559 -17.58 -2.34 3.41
N SER A 560 -17.81 -2.69 4.68
CA SER A 560 -19.09 -3.14 5.18
C SER A 560 -19.69 -2.06 6.08
N THR A 561 -20.91 -1.65 5.75
CA THR A 561 -21.77 -0.80 6.60
C THR A 561 -22.54 -1.62 7.64
N THR A 562 -22.57 -2.96 7.45
CA THR A 562 -23.14 -3.91 8.40
C THR A 562 -22.05 -4.38 9.37
N ASP A 563 -22.37 -4.52 10.65
CA ASP A 563 -21.43 -5.09 11.63
C ASP A 563 -21.21 -6.58 11.32
N LEU A 564 -20.11 -6.89 10.63
CA LEU A 564 -19.67 -8.25 10.34
C LEU A 564 -18.77 -8.82 11.44
N GLY A 565 -18.49 -8.05 12.50
CA GLY A 565 -17.42 -8.33 13.45
C GLY A 565 -16.19 -7.44 13.22
N ARG A 566 -15.27 -7.45 14.19
CA ARG A 566 -14.02 -6.66 14.13
C ARG A 566 -12.84 -7.44 13.53
N ASP A 567 -12.96 -8.75 13.50
CA ASP A 567 -12.00 -9.75 13.02
C ASP A 567 -12.75 -11.07 12.69
N GLY A 568 -12.19 -11.92 11.84
CA GLY A 568 -12.74 -13.25 11.54
C GLY A 568 -12.54 -13.70 10.10
N VAL A 569 -13.02 -14.90 9.77
CA VAL A 569 -12.91 -15.50 8.43
C VAL A 569 -14.14 -15.11 7.59
N LEU A 570 -13.91 -14.64 6.37
CA LEU A 570 -14.95 -14.38 5.39
C LEU A 570 -15.50 -15.72 4.86
N THR A 571 -16.83 -15.81 4.75
CA THR A 571 -17.52 -16.91 4.06
C THR A 571 -18.32 -16.37 2.89
N GLU A 572 -18.67 -17.24 1.93
CA GLU A 572 -19.49 -16.86 0.77
C GLU A 572 -20.80 -16.18 1.18
N ASP A 573 -21.52 -16.74 2.16
CA ASP A 573 -22.79 -16.19 2.67
C ASP A 573 -22.63 -14.77 3.28
N MET A 574 -21.42 -14.43 3.73
CA MET A 574 -21.12 -13.09 4.25
C MET A 574 -20.77 -12.12 3.12
N LEU A 575 -20.14 -12.61 2.04
CA LEU A 575 -19.82 -11.80 0.87
C LEU A 575 -21.06 -11.49 0.03
N LEU A 576 -21.93 -12.48 -0.18
CA LEU A 576 -23.07 -12.38 -1.08
C LEU A 576 -24.31 -11.76 -0.42
N ALA A 577 -25.03 -10.94 -1.19
CA ALA A 577 -26.35 -10.48 -0.78
C ALA A 577 -27.35 -11.65 -0.76
N SER A 578 -28.36 -11.58 0.11
CA SER A 578 -29.37 -12.64 0.25
C SER A 578 -30.04 -12.99 -1.09
N GLY A 579 -29.91 -14.25 -1.51
CA GLY A 579 -30.48 -14.75 -2.77
C GLY A 579 -29.63 -14.44 -4.02
N SER A 580 -28.43 -13.91 -3.84
CA SER A 580 -27.41 -13.81 -4.89
C SER A 580 -26.58 -15.10 -4.96
N GLU A 581 -26.08 -15.42 -6.15
CA GLU A 581 -25.10 -16.47 -6.41
C GLU A 581 -23.99 -15.89 -7.30
N ILE A 582 -22.79 -16.46 -7.27
CA ILE A 582 -21.74 -16.12 -8.22
C ILE A 582 -22.06 -16.79 -9.57
N THR A 583 -22.17 -15.97 -10.61
CA THR A 583 -22.53 -16.41 -11.95
C THR A 583 -21.44 -16.10 -12.96
N PRO A 584 -20.90 -17.09 -13.68
CA PRO A 584 -20.05 -16.84 -14.84
C PRO A 584 -20.84 -16.14 -15.94
N LEU A 585 -20.25 -15.12 -16.57
CA LEU A 585 -20.85 -14.33 -17.65
C LEU A 585 -20.46 -14.83 -19.04
#